data_AF-A0A8B9RIZ2-F1
#
_entry.id   AF-A0A8B9RIZ2-F1
#
_cell.length_a   1.000
_cell.length_b   1.000
_cell.length_c   1.000
_cell.angle_alpha   90.00
_cell.angle_beta   90.00
_cell.angle_gamma   90.00
#
_symmetry.space_group_name_H-M   'P 1'
#
loop_
_entity.id
_entity.type
_entity.pdbx_description
1 polymer ?
#
loop_
_entity_poly.entity_id
_entity_poly.type
_entity_poly.pdbx_seq_one_letter_code
_entity_poly.pdbx_strand_id
1 'polypeptide(L)'
;VKSRCTSYSKAIFGQGTTLTVLDPNITITEPTVTVLRPSPREYCNNKTTNVTLVCLAKKFYPNHVKFFWQKNGNEIADGVATDLYAVQDPETQFYSMSSRLLVEETVWDDEENKFNCIVGFHNGTDFVNQTGTIKKIKDSMPARKLAAVQFGYSMFLSKSVAYAMFLAILVWKFKPAKEKKLLEEN
;
A
#
# COMPACT_ATOMS: atom_id res chain seq x y z
N VAL A 1 -52.38 -30.56 20.11
CA VAL A 1 -51.41 -29.44 19.92
C VAL A 1 -51.46 -29.04 18.45
N LYS A 2 -52.11 -27.91 18.10
CA LYS A 2 -52.16 -27.41 16.71
C LYS A 2 -50.86 -26.66 16.41
N SER A 3 -50.02 -27.22 15.55
CA SER A 3 -48.85 -26.55 14.97
C SER A 3 -49.31 -25.43 14.05
N ARG A 4 -49.12 -24.17 14.47
CA ARG A 4 -49.25 -23.01 13.59
C ARG A 4 -47.93 -22.82 12.86
N CYS A 5 -47.90 -23.12 11.57
CA CYS A 5 -46.85 -22.64 10.68
C CYS A 5 -47.00 -21.12 10.54
N THR A 6 -46.09 -20.35 11.13
CA THR A 6 -45.95 -18.92 10.82
C THR A 6 -45.40 -18.80 9.40
N SER A 7 -46.25 -18.38 8.47
CA SER A 7 -45.82 -17.94 7.15
C SER A 7 -44.90 -16.73 7.32
N TYR A 8 -43.61 -16.89 7.03
CA TYR A 8 -42.66 -15.79 7.04
C TYR A 8 -42.91 -14.92 5.81
N SER A 9 -43.66 -13.83 5.98
CA SER A 9 -43.70 -12.76 4.97
C SER A 9 -42.35 -12.04 4.98
N LYS A 10 -41.71 -11.92 3.82
CA LYS A 10 -40.49 -11.12 3.62
C LYS A 10 -40.78 -9.66 3.98
N ALA A 11 -40.19 -9.16 5.07
CA ALA A 11 -40.25 -7.75 5.41
C ALA A 11 -39.33 -6.96 4.46
N ILE A 12 -39.88 -5.95 3.79
CA ILE A 12 -39.12 -5.01 2.96
C ILE A 12 -38.96 -3.74 3.78
N PHE A 13 -37.74 -3.45 4.22
CA PHE A 13 -37.40 -2.18 4.87
C PHE A 13 -36.95 -1.17 3.80
N GLY A 14 -37.35 0.10 3.95
CA GLY A 14 -36.85 1.18 3.11
C GLY A 14 -35.40 1.55 3.44
N GLN A 15 -34.79 2.47 2.68
CA GLN A 15 -33.41 2.91 2.91
C GLN A 15 -33.20 3.71 4.22
N GLY A 16 -34.28 4.11 4.90
CA GLY A 16 -34.23 4.95 6.08
C GLY A 16 -33.96 6.43 5.77
N THR A 17 -33.98 7.27 6.80
CA THR A 17 -33.64 8.70 6.72
C THR A 17 -32.66 9.00 7.85
N THR A 18 -31.53 9.61 7.52
CA THR A 18 -30.55 10.03 8.52
C THR A 18 -30.71 11.53 8.74
N LEU A 19 -30.95 11.92 9.99
CA LEU A 19 -30.96 13.31 10.43
C LEU A 19 -29.68 13.56 11.23
N THR A 20 -28.89 14.53 10.80
CA THR A 20 -27.71 14.99 11.55
C THR A 20 -27.92 16.42 12.00
N VAL A 21 -27.73 16.64 13.30
CA VAL A 21 -27.75 17.97 13.90
C VAL A 21 -26.33 18.53 13.84
N LEU A 22 -26.16 19.69 13.21
CA LEU A 22 -24.85 20.33 13.07
C LEU A 22 -24.49 21.12 14.33
N ASP A 23 -23.21 21.12 14.68
CA ASP A 23 -22.63 21.98 15.69
C ASP A 23 -22.35 23.36 15.06
N PRO A 24 -22.92 24.45 15.58
CA PRO A 24 -22.72 25.80 15.02
C PRO A 24 -21.27 26.29 15.12
N ASN A 25 -20.43 25.68 15.97
CA ASN A 25 -19.04 26.05 16.15
C ASN A 25 -18.10 25.35 15.15
N ILE A 26 -18.59 24.36 14.39
CA ILE A 26 -17.78 23.61 13.43
C ILE A 26 -18.24 23.94 12.02
N THR A 27 -17.30 24.40 11.19
CA THR A 27 -17.58 24.68 9.79
C THR A 27 -17.69 23.40 8.98
N ILE A 28 -18.68 23.34 8.10
CA ILE A 28 -18.81 22.27 7.11
C ILE A 28 -17.52 22.21 6.28
N THR A 29 -16.88 21.06 6.27
CA THR A 29 -15.54 20.86 5.70
C THR A 29 -15.55 19.61 4.84
N GLU A 30 -15.08 19.74 3.60
CA GLU A 30 -15.02 18.65 2.63
C GLU A 30 -13.89 17.66 2.91
N PRO A 31 -14.04 16.38 2.53
CA PRO A 31 -13.02 15.37 2.78
C PRO A 31 -11.78 15.57 1.92
N THR A 32 -10.63 15.41 2.57
CA THR A 32 -9.39 15.10 1.85
C THR A 32 -9.39 13.62 1.50
N VAL A 33 -9.41 13.31 0.20
CA VAL A 33 -9.43 11.94 -0.30
C VAL A 33 -8.03 11.49 -0.68
N THR A 34 -7.61 10.35 -0.15
CA THR A 34 -6.33 9.72 -0.50
C THR A 34 -6.54 8.25 -0.80
N VAL A 35 -5.99 7.78 -1.93
CA VAL A 35 -6.00 6.37 -2.27
C VAL A 35 -4.62 5.78 -1.97
N LEU A 36 -4.62 4.68 -1.22
CA LEU A 36 -3.44 3.95 -0.79
C LEU A 36 -3.28 2.72 -1.67
N ARG A 37 -2.03 2.47 -2.08
CA ARG A 37 -1.60 1.28 -2.81
C ARG A 37 -1.67 0.02 -1.94
N PRO A 38 -1.71 -1.18 -2.54
CA PRO A 38 -1.71 -2.42 -1.78
C PRO A 38 -0.45 -2.53 -0.92
N SER A 39 -0.58 -3.19 0.23
CA SER A 39 0.56 -3.35 1.12
C SER A 39 1.58 -4.34 0.51
N PRO A 40 2.90 -4.09 0.62
CA PRO A 40 3.90 -5.05 0.12
C PRO A 40 3.76 -6.46 0.72
N ARG A 41 3.14 -6.57 1.90
CA ARG A 41 2.88 -7.83 2.59
C ARG A 41 1.84 -8.69 1.89
N GLU A 42 0.93 -8.10 1.12
CA GLU A 42 -0.06 -8.86 0.33
C GLU A 42 0.62 -9.70 -0.76
N TYR A 43 1.74 -9.22 -1.29
CA TYR A 43 2.56 -9.91 -2.29
C TYR A 43 3.51 -10.96 -1.71
N CYS A 44 3.74 -10.98 -0.40
CA CYS A 44 4.74 -11.88 0.21
C CYS A 44 4.33 -13.35 0.19
N ASN A 45 3.03 -13.64 0.06
CA ASN A 45 2.54 -14.99 -0.11
C ASN A 45 2.36 -15.19 -1.61
N ASN A 46 3.20 -16.03 -2.23
CA ASN A 46 3.21 -16.38 -3.67
C ASN A 46 1.92 -17.08 -4.18
N LYS A 47 0.79 -16.83 -3.52
CA LYS A 47 -0.56 -17.39 -3.69
C LYS A 47 -1.63 -16.30 -3.81
N THR A 48 -1.31 -15.03 -3.56
CA THR A 48 -2.32 -13.98 -3.55
C THR A 48 -2.63 -13.56 -4.98
N THR A 49 -3.80 -13.90 -5.50
CA THR A 49 -4.24 -13.47 -6.85
C THR A 49 -4.80 -12.06 -6.87
N ASN A 50 -5.14 -11.52 -5.69
CA ASN A 50 -5.88 -10.27 -5.54
C ASN A 50 -5.18 -9.33 -4.55
N VAL A 51 -5.23 -8.04 -4.82
CA VAL A 51 -4.62 -6.97 -4.03
C VAL A 51 -5.70 -5.97 -3.60
N THR A 52 -5.47 -5.29 -2.48
CA THR A 52 -6.45 -4.37 -1.89
C THR A 52 -6.01 -2.91 -2.04
N LEU A 53 -6.84 -2.11 -2.71
CA LEU A 53 -6.73 -0.65 -2.73
C LEU A 53 -7.57 -0.07 -1.60
N VAL A 54 -7.07 0.97 -0.92
CA VAL A 54 -7.80 1.62 0.17
C VAL A 54 -7.98 3.09 -0.13
N CYS A 55 -9.23 3.53 -0.23
CA CYS A 55 -9.59 4.94 -0.29
C CYS A 55 -9.93 5.46 1.09
N LEU A 56 -9.33 6.57 1.47
CA LEU A 56 -9.44 7.15 2.80
C LEU A 56 -9.90 8.60 2.67
N ALA A 57 -11.09 8.88 3.16
CA ALA A 57 -11.63 10.23 3.33
C ALA A 57 -11.32 10.70 4.75
N LYS A 58 -10.67 11.86 4.90
CA LYS A 58 -10.25 12.41 6.18
C LYS A 58 -10.67 13.87 6.34
N LYS A 59 -10.75 14.29 7.60
CA LYS A 59 -10.91 15.70 8.00
C LYS A 59 -12.19 16.34 7.44
N PHE A 60 -13.28 15.60 7.40
CA PHE A 60 -14.56 16.11 6.92
C PHE A 60 -15.59 16.28 8.02
N TYR A 61 -16.55 17.17 7.80
CA TYR A 61 -17.68 17.42 8.69
C TYR A 61 -18.84 18.00 7.87
N PRO A 62 -20.08 17.49 7.96
CA PRO A 62 -20.58 16.41 8.83
C PRO A 62 -20.23 15.00 8.30
N ASN A 63 -20.71 13.93 8.96
CA ASN A 63 -20.31 12.54 8.66
C ASN A 63 -20.93 11.91 7.38
N HIS A 64 -21.56 12.69 6.50
CA HIS A 64 -22.29 12.18 5.35
C HIS A 64 -21.41 12.08 4.10
N VAL A 65 -20.88 10.89 3.85
CA VAL A 65 -20.11 10.57 2.65
C VAL A 65 -20.57 9.27 2.01
N LYS A 66 -20.48 9.20 0.68
CA LYS A 66 -20.69 7.98 -0.12
C LYS A 66 -19.45 7.71 -0.95
N PHE A 67 -19.04 6.46 -1.04
CA PHE A 67 -17.87 6.04 -1.81
C PHE A 67 -18.28 5.36 -3.10
N PHE A 68 -17.61 5.69 -4.20
CA PHE A 68 -17.74 5.04 -5.49
C PHE A 68 -16.35 4.77 -6.05
N TRP A 69 -16.18 3.66 -6.76
CA TRP A 69 -14.92 3.31 -7.40
C TRP A 69 -15.08 3.28 -8.91
N GLN A 70 -14.03 3.69 -9.61
CA GLN A 70 -13.94 3.59 -11.06
C GLN A 70 -12.59 3.03 -11.50
N LYS A 71 -12.60 2.22 -12.55
CA LYS A 71 -11.42 1.83 -13.34
C LYS A 71 -11.55 2.41 -14.74
N ASN A 72 -10.58 3.22 -15.14
CA ASN A 72 -10.55 3.84 -16.48
C ASN A 72 -11.84 4.58 -16.85
N GLY A 73 -12.53 5.17 -15.86
CA GLY A 73 -13.80 5.89 -16.02
C GLY A 73 -15.06 5.03 -15.91
N ASN A 74 -14.94 3.69 -15.85
CA ASN A 74 -16.06 2.79 -15.65
C ASN A 74 -16.26 2.48 -14.17
N GLU A 75 -17.50 2.55 -13.69
CA GLU A 75 -17.84 2.26 -12.29
C GLU A 75 -17.61 0.79 -11.94
N ILE A 76 -17.06 0.54 -10.75
CA ILE A 76 -16.86 -0.78 -10.18
C ILE A 76 -17.58 -0.85 -8.84
N ALA A 77 -18.45 -1.84 -8.70
CA ALA A 77 -19.06 -2.22 -7.42
C ALA A 77 -18.56 -3.58 -6.90
N ASP A 78 -17.98 -4.41 -7.77
CA ASP A 78 -17.47 -5.73 -7.37
C ASP A 78 -16.20 -5.59 -6.52
N GLY A 79 -16.09 -6.42 -5.48
CA GLY A 79 -14.98 -6.36 -4.53
C GLY A 79 -14.91 -5.08 -3.67
N VAL A 80 -15.93 -4.21 -3.72
CA VAL A 80 -15.98 -2.98 -2.90
C VAL A 80 -16.51 -3.28 -1.50
N ALA A 81 -15.77 -2.87 -0.49
CA ALA A 81 -16.15 -2.93 0.91
C ALA A 81 -15.95 -1.56 1.58
N THR A 82 -17.05 -0.87 1.87
CA THR A 82 -17.03 0.44 2.53
C THR A 82 -17.31 0.29 4.02
N ASP A 83 -16.60 1.04 4.86
CA ASP A 83 -16.85 1.05 6.30
C ASP A 83 -18.31 1.43 6.60
N LEU A 84 -18.88 0.90 7.69
CA LEU A 84 -20.29 1.16 8.00
C LEU A 84 -20.53 2.57 8.54
N TYR A 85 -19.56 3.12 9.27
CA TYR A 85 -19.67 4.39 9.97
C TYR A 85 -18.37 5.19 9.85
N ALA A 86 -18.51 6.51 9.76
CA ALA A 86 -17.36 7.40 9.88
C ALA A 86 -16.93 7.51 11.35
N VAL A 87 -15.62 7.45 11.59
CA VAL A 87 -15.00 7.57 12.91
C VAL A 87 -14.71 9.05 13.17
N GLN A 88 -15.19 9.57 14.30
CA GLN A 88 -14.90 10.93 14.73
C GLN A 88 -13.61 10.97 15.55
N ASP A 89 -12.75 11.95 15.25
CA ASP A 89 -11.64 12.33 16.09
C ASP A 89 -12.15 13.16 17.29
N PRO A 90 -11.92 12.72 18.54
CA PRO A 90 -12.44 13.43 19.71
C PRO A 90 -11.78 14.80 19.93
N GLU A 91 -10.57 15.03 19.46
CA GLU A 91 -9.85 16.29 19.65
C GLU A 91 -10.24 17.31 18.59
N THR A 92 -10.27 16.89 17.32
CA THR A 92 -10.56 17.80 16.19
C THR A 92 -12.03 17.84 15.79
N GLN A 93 -12.85 16.93 16.31
CA GLN A 93 -14.27 16.72 15.97
C GLN A 93 -14.53 16.36 14.49
N PHE A 94 -13.48 16.18 13.68
CA PHE A 94 -13.62 15.79 12.28
C PHE A 94 -13.80 14.28 12.12
N TYR A 95 -14.45 13.89 11.03
CA TYR A 95 -14.68 12.51 10.66
C TYR A 95 -13.63 11.97 9.70
N SER A 96 -13.44 10.65 9.75
CA SER A 96 -12.68 9.86 8.80
C SER A 96 -13.43 8.57 8.45
N MET A 97 -13.35 8.13 7.20
CA MET A 97 -14.02 6.92 6.72
C MET A 97 -13.22 6.30 5.58
N SER A 98 -13.27 4.98 5.43
CA SER A 98 -12.55 4.29 4.36
C SER A 98 -13.43 3.36 3.54
N SER A 99 -13.01 3.15 2.29
CA SER A 99 -13.53 2.14 1.38
C SER A 99 -12.38 1.34 0.81
N ARG A 100 -12.58 0.04 0.67
CA ARG A 100 -11.58 -0.91 0.17
C ARG A 100 -12.08 -1.50 -1.14
N LEU A 101 -11.20 -1.63 -2.12
CA LEU A 101 -11.49 -2.27 -3.39
C LEU A 101 -10.51 -3.43 -3.57
N LEU A 102 -11.06 -4.64 -3.70
CA LEU A 102 -10.30 -5.83 -4.05
C LEU A 102 -10.17 -5.90 -5.58
N VAL A 103 -8.94 -6.05 -6.07
CA VAL A 103 -8.63 -6.11 -7.51
C VAL A 103 -7.73 -7.29 -7.78
N GLU A 104 -7.81 -7.89 -8.96
CA GLU A 104 -6.81 -8.88 -9.39
C GLU A 104 -5.42 -8.22 -9.52
N GLU A 105 -4.37 -8.94 -9.11
CA GLU A 105 -2.99 -8.46 -9.18
C GLU A 105 -2.59 -8.07 -10.60
N THR A 106 -2.91 -8.90 -11.59
CA THR A 106 -2.60 -8.65 -13.01
C THR A 106 -3.24 -7.35 -13.51
N VAL A 107 -4.45 -7.04 -13.04
CA VAL A 107 -5.21 -5.85 -13.39
C VAL A 107 -4.65 -4.60 -12.71
N TRP A 108 -4.22 -4.71 -11.46
CA TRP A 108 -3.54 -3.63 -10.76
C TRP A 108 -2.15 -3.35 -11.34
N ASP A 109 -1.47 -4.40 -11.80
CA ASP A 109 -0.11 -4.37 -12.28
C ASP A 109 0.06 -3.77 -13.67
N ASP A 110 -1.03 -3.74 -14.43
CA ASP A 110 -1.12 -3.08 -15.74
C ASP A 110 -1.07 -1.54 -15.60
N GLU A 111 -0.04 -0.95 -16.19
CA GLU A 111 0.27 0.49 -16.14
C GLU A 111 -0.78 1.38 -16.83
N GLU A 112 -1.57 0.81 -17.74
CA GLU A 112 -2.66 1.53 -18.41
C GLU A 112 -3.83 1.74 -17.45
N ASN A 113 -3.99 0.88 -16.45
CA ASN A 113 -5.11 0.92 -15.53
C ASN A 113 -4.97 2.07 -14.53
N LYS A 114 -6.04 2.86 -14.47
CA LYS A 114 -6.23 3.99 -13.56
C LYS A 114 -7.41 3.70 -12.65
N PHE A 115 -7.19 3.77 -11.34
CA PHE A 115 -8.25 3.63 -10.35
C PHE A 115 -8.57 4.99 -9.73
N ASN A 116 -9.86 5.32 -9.69
CA ASN A 116 -10.36 6.51 -9.04
C ASN A 116 -11.30 6.08 -7.91
N CYS A 117 -11.14 6.69 -6.74
CA CYS A 117 -12.14 6.67 -5.68
C CYS A 117 -12.82 8.04 -5.65
N ILE A 118 -14.14 8.04 -5.75
CA ILE A 118 -14.97 9.24 -5.69
C ILE A 118 -15.74 9.21 -4.38
N VAL A 119 -15.64 10.29 -3.61
CA VAL A 119 -16.32 10.49 -2.34
C VAL A 119 -17.35 11.59 -2.55
N GLY A 120 -18.63 11.20 -2.60
CA GLY A 120 -19.75 12.11 -2.64
C GLY A 120 -20.07 12.61 -1.22
N PHE A 121 -19.72 13.86 -0.95
CA PHE A 121 -19.90 14.52 0.34
C PHE A 121 -21.10 15.47 0.30
N HIS A 122 -21.98 15.41 1.29
CA HIS A 122 -23.12 16.31 1.39
C HIS A 122 -22.77 17.55 2.22
N ASN A 123 -22.71 18.72 1.59
CA ASN A 123 -22.32 19.98 2.24
C ASN A 123 -23.48 20.70 2.94
N GLY A 124 -24.67 20.08 3.01
CA GLY A 124 -25.87 20.65 3.62
C GLY A 124 -26.94 21.06 2.60
N THR A 125 -26.56 21.42 1.38
CA THR A 125 -27.50 21.70 0.29
C THR A 125 -27.36 20.72 -0.86
N ASP A 126 -26.12 20.36 -1.20
CA ASP A 126 -25.79 19.59 -2.40
C ASP A 126 -24.73 18.52 -2.11
N PHE A 127 -24.54 17.63 -3.09
CA PHE A 127 -23.46 16.67 -3.08
C PHE A 127 -22.26 17.19 -3.88
N VAL A 128 -21.10 17.26 -3.23
CA VAL A 128 -19.82 17.61 -3.82
C VAL A 128 -18.96 16.35 -3.92
N ASN A 129 -18.40 16.09 -5.11
CA ASN A 129 -17.60 14.89 -5.36
C ASN A 129 -16.11 15.18 -5.25
N GLN A 130 -15.46 14.53 -4.29
CA GLN A 130 -14.01 14.57 -4.13
C GLN A 130 -13.36 13.30 -4.68
N THR A 131 -12.33 13.44 -5.53
CA THR A 131 -11.76 12.30 -6.24
C THR A 131 -10.30 12.06 -5.86
N GLY A 132 -9.99 10.86 -5.39
CA GLY A 132 -8.62 10.36 -5.26
C GLY A 132 -8.27 9.45 -6.42
N THR A 133 -7.07 9.58 -6.98
CA THR A 133 -6.59 8.78 -8.11
C THR A 133 -5.35 7.99 -7.72
N ILE A 134 -5.23 6.76 -8.20
CA ILE A 134 -4.02 5.97 -8.09
C ILE A 134 -3.73 5.16 -9.35
N LYS A 135 -2.43 4.98 -9.61
CA LYS A 135 -1.86 4.10 -10.63
C LYS A 135 -0.66 3.38 -10.01
N LYS A 136 -0.28 2.21 -10.53
CA LYS A 136 0.97 1.57 -10.14
C LYS A 136 2.15 2.44 -10.57
N ILE A 137 2.97 2.84 -9.61
CA ILE A 137 4.24 3.53 -9.87
C ILE A 137 5.30 2.45 -10.00
N LYS A 138 6.20 2.56 -11.00
CA LYS A 138 7.40 1.73 -11.03
C LYS A 138 8.19 2.06 -9.77
N ASP A 139 8.22 1.13 -8.81
CA ASP A 139 9.20 1.13 -7.74
C ASP A 139 10.57 0.87 -8.39
N SER A 140 11.11 1.88 -9.08
CA SER A 140 12.49 1.89 -9.50
C SER A 140 13.30 2.08 -8.23
N MET A 141 13.67 0.98 -7.60
CA MET A 141 14.80 1.01 -6.69
C MET A 141 15.95 1.57 -7.53
N PRO A 142 16.51 2.75 -7.22
CA PRO A 142 17.50 3.35 -8.11
C PRO A 142 18.68 2.39 -8.19
N ALA A 143 19.01 1.95 -9.41
CA ALA A 143 20.11 1.00 -9.69
C ALA A 143 21.43 1.36 -8.98
N ARG A 144 21.57 2.64 -8.61
CA ARG A 144 22.61 3.20 -7.75
C ARG A 144 22.79 2.47 -6.40
N LYS A 145 21.74 1.89 -5.82
CA LYS A 145 21.80 1.14 -4.55
C LYS A 145 22.40 -0.26 -4.73
N LEU A 146 22.15 -0.96 -5.83
CA LEU A 146 22.79 -2.26 -6.13
C LEU A 146 24.27 -2.08 -6.49
N ALA A 147 24.58 -1.04 -7.28
CA ALA A 147 25.96 -0.72 -7.64
C ALA A 147 26.82 -0.45 -6.39
N ALA A 148 26.30 0.29 -5.40
CA ALA A 148 27.03 0.58 -4.17
C ALA A 148 27.38 -0.69 -3.36
N VAL A 149 26.50 -1.69 -3.35
CA VAL A 149 26.75 -2.98 -2.67
C VAL A 149 27.82 -3.80 -3.41
N GLN A 150 27.78 -3.81 -4.74
CA GLN A 150 28.78 -4.51 -5.57
C GLN A 150 30.17 -3.90 -5.47
N PHE A 151 30.28 -2.56 -5.49
CA PHE A 151 31.56 -1.87 -5.35
C PHE A 151 32.18 -2.04 -3.95
N GLY A 152 31.35 -2.17 -2.90
CA GLY A 152 31.83 -2.50 -1.56
C GLY A 152 32.47 -3.88 -1.52
N TYR A 153 31.81 -4.90 -2.04
CA TYR A 153 32.27 -6.29 -1.99
C TYR A 153 33.58 -6.52 -2.79
N SER A 154 33.74 -5.86 -3.94
CA SER A 154 34.97 -5.97 -4.75
C SER A 154 36.20 -5.34 -4.09
N MET A 155 36.01 -4.28 -3.30
CA MET A 155 37.09 -3.64 -2.53
C MET A 155 37.61 -4.52 -1.39
N PHE A 156 36.76 -5.35 -0.78
CA PHE A 156 37.18 -6.28 0.27
C PHE A 156 37.98 -7.46 -0.29
N LEU A 157 37.56 -8.02 -1.44
CA LEU A 157 38.28 -9.11 -2.08
C LEU A 157 39.68 -8.69 -2.56
N SER A 158 39.80 -7.50 -3.15
CA SER A 158 41.10 -6.99 -3.61
C SER A 158 42.10 -6.77 -2.48
N LYS A 159 41.64 -6.25 -1.33
CA LYS A 159 42.47 -6.12 -0.13
C LYS A 159 42.94 -7.47 0.42
N SER A 160 42.07 -8.48 0.43
CA SER A 160 42.44 -9.83 0.89
C SER A 160 43.54 -10.44 0.02
N VAL A 161 43.45 -10.30 -1.31
CA VAL A 161 44.46 -10.80 -2.25
C VAL A 161 45.79 -10.06 -2.07
N ALA A 162 45.75 -8.73 -1.94
CA ALA A 162 46.95 -7.93 -1.69
C ALA A 162 47.64 -8.32 -0.37
N TYR A 163 46.86 -8.62 0.68
CA TYR A 163 47.40 -9.06 1.96
C TYR A 163 48.06 -10.44 1.87
N ALA A 164 47.43 -11.39 1.17
CA ALA A 164 48.01 -12.72 0.94
C ALA A 164 49.32 -12.66 0.14
N MET A 165 49.36 -11.84 -0.92
CA MET A 165 50.57 -11.60 -1.72
C MET A 165 51.69 -11.00 -0.88
N PHE A 166 51.38 -10.01 -0.03
CA PHE A 166 52.35 -9.38 0.85
C PHE A 166 52.95 -10.38 1.86
N LEU A 167 52.10 -11.22 2.48
CA LEU A 167 52.56 -12.28 3.37
C LEU A 167 53.43 -13.31 2.64
N ALA A 168 53.07 -13.71 1.43
CA ALA A 168 53.88 -14.63 0.62
C ALA A 168 55.28 -14.05 0.31
N ILE A 169 55.36 -12.78 -0.05
CA ILE A 169 56.65 -12.09 -0.30
C ILE A 169 57.51 -12.03 0.97
N LEU A 170 56.91 -11.71 2.12
CA LEU A 170 57.62 -11.68 3.40
C LEU A 170 58.17 -13.07 3.74
N VAL A 171 57.35 -14.11 3.65
CA VAL A 171 57.80 -15.50 3.86
C VAL A 171 58.94 -15.84 2.91
N TRP A 172 58.84 -15.48 1.63
CA TRP A 172 59.86 -15.79 0.64
C TRP A 172 61.18 -15.01 0.87
N LYS A 173 61.10 -13.76 1.34
CA LYS A 173 62.27 -12.95 1.71
C LYS A 173 62.96 -13.46 2.97
N PHE A 174 62.20 -13.87 3.98
CA PHE A 174 62.74 -14.34 5.26
C PHE A 174 63.04 -15.84 5.32
N LYS A 175 62.72 -16.63 4.29
CA LYS A 175 63.17 -18.02 4.18
C LYS A 175 64.70 -18.11 4.18
N PRO A 176 65.32 -18.87 5.10
CA PRO A 176 66.76 -19.01 5.20
C PRO A 176 67.35 -19.66 3.93
N ALA A 177 68.54 -19.21 3.52
CA ALA A 177 69.18 -19.61 2.25
C ALA A 177 69.38 -21.13 2.07
N LYS A 178 69.38 -21.91 3.17
CA LYS A 178 69.45 -23.39 3.13
C LYS A 178 68.18 -24.03 2.56
N GLU A 179 67.00 -23.45 2.78
CA GLU A 179 65.72 -23.98 2.28
C GLU A 179 65.42 -23.61 0.82
N LYS A 180 66.00 -22.52 0.31
CA LYS A 180 65.78 -22.09 -1.09
C LYS A 180 66.46 -23.03 -2.09
N LYS A 181 67.64 -23.55 -1.75
CA LYS A 181 68.39 -24.49 -2.61
C LYS A 181 67.73 -25.85 -2.79
N LEU A 182 66.92 -26.31 -1.82
CA LEU A 182 66.22 -27.60 -1.88
C LEU A 182 64.94 -27.57 -2.74
N LEU A 183 64.44 -26.38 -3.11
CA LEU A 183 63.23 -26.20 -3.94
C LEU A 183 63.55 -25.91 -5.41
N GLU A 184 64.79 -25.55 -5.75
CA GLU A 184 65.26 -25.37 -7.14
C GLU A 184 65.87 -26.65 -7.73
N GLU A 185 66.12 -27.68 -6.91
CA GLU A 185 66.72 -28.95 -7.32
C GLU A 185 65.70 -30.11 -7.42
N ASN A 186 64.40 -29.80 -7.37
CA ASN A 186 63.27 -30.73 -7.51
C ASN A 186 62.23 -30.13 -8.44
#